data_AF-A0A195C0U0-F1
#
_entry.id   AF-A0A195C0U0-F1
#
_cell.length_a   1.000
_cell.length_b   1.000
_cell.length_c   1.000
_cell.angle_alpha   90.00
_cell.angle_beta   90.00
_cell.angle_gamma   90.00
#
_symmetry.space_group_name_H-M   'P 1'
#
loop_
_entity.id
_entity.type
_entity.pdbx_description
1 polymer ?
#
loop_
_entity_poly.entity_id
_entity_poly.type
_entity_poly.pdbx_seq_one_letter_code
_entity_poly.pdbx_strand_id
1 'polypeptide(L)'
;MTKITLELIRKRSEHNEGEISTLEEIALHQENIDKIQLIDIHCRNLKILLLQNNLISKIENLNMLKRLEYLNLALNNIEVIENLGGLENLKKLDLTLNFIGNLQSVKSLRYNEHLEHLILMGNPCMDYEYYRQYIVATLPQLQELDMQEVERSERIKALQIYSRARDDVIESYRHYEKTRTAQRARRNAEHEIKKTINQMNITEELTKYTKNEKSENTNTEQNEELEDERFWKQSSYHTPEDRVAIAKQFIKKQEKKHSSNKSNHLKPVLKLFAPNGRAYNLNQAKVPFRLNDENDPDFVILEVYVYK
;
A
#
# COMPACT_ATOMS: atom_id res chain seq x y z
N MET A 1 -3.61 4.15 7.74
CA MET A 1 -2.38 3.78 7.01
C MET A 1 -1.34 3.40 8.02
N THR A 2 -0.56 2.37 7.71
CA THR A 2 0.48 1.86 8.60
C THR A 2 1.73 2.72 8.43
N LYS A 3 2.31 3.16 9.54
CA LYS A 3 3.62 3.82 9.50
C LYS A 3 4.70 2.77 9.66
N ILE A 4 5.82 2.95 8.98
CA ILE A 4 7.02 2.16 9.25
C ILE A 4 7.51 2.54 10.65
N THR A 5 7.45 1.60 11.59
CA THR A 5 7.96 1.75 12.94
C THR A 5 9.14 0.81 13.17
N LEU A 6 9.97 1.12 14.17
CA LEU A 6 11.02 0.21 14.62
C LEU A 6 10.50 -1.17 15.01
N GLU A 7 9.32 -1.22 15.63
CA GLU A 7 8.65 -2.48 15.99
C GLU A 7 8.26 -3.28 14.75
N LEU A 8 7.71 -2.63 13.72
CA LEU A 8 7.37 -3.29 12.46
C LEU A 8 8.64 -3.86 11.80
N ILE A 9 9.72 -3.08 11.76
CA ILE A 9 11.00 -3.53 11.22
C ILE A 9 11.54 -4.72 12.02
N ARG A 10 11.55 -4.67 13.36
CA ARG A 10 11.99 -5.79 14.20
C ARG A 10 11.16 -7.04 13.98
N LYS A 11 9.83 -6.91 13.95
CA LYS A 11 8.90 -8.01 13.67
C LYS A 11 9.17 -8.65 12.31
N ARG A 12 9.51 -7.84 11.31
CA ARG A 12 9.85 -8.33 9.96
C ARG A 12 11.30 -8.81 9.82
N SER A 13 12.11 -8.65 10.87
CA SER A 13 13.51 -9.08 10.95
C SER A 13 13.70 -10.28 11.90
N GLU A 14 12.63 -11.03 12.22
CA GLU A 14 12.69 -12.20 13.11
C GLU A 14 13.70 -13.25 12.64
N HIS A 15 13.85 -13.41 11.32
CA HIS A 15 14.85 -14.30 10.72
C HIS A 15 16.31 -13.84 10.89
N ASN A 16 16.53 -12.60 11.36
CA ASN A 16 17.84 -12.04 11.67
C ASN A 16 17.99 -11.77 13.18
N GLU A 17 17.39 -12.63 14.01
CA GLU A 17 17.40 -12.53 15.49
C GLU A 17 16.84 -11.19 16.03
N GLY A 18 16.09 -10.45 15.20
CA GLY A 18 15.61 -9.10 15.52
C GLY A 18 16.69 -8.02 15.48
N GLU A 19 17.90 -8.32 14.99
CA GLU A 19 18.94 -7.33 14.74
C GLU A 19 18.64 -6.54 13.47
N ILE A 20 18.52 -5.22 13.60
CA ILE A 20 18.17 -4.33 12.49
C ILE A 20 19.43 -3.79 11.79
N SER A 21 20.53 -3.64 12.53
CA SER A 21 21.78 -3.04 12.02
C SER A 21 22.52 -3.90 11.01
N THR A 22 22.41 -5.22 11.13
CA THR A 22 23.05 -6.22 10.28
C THR A 22 22.15 -6.69 9.14
N LEU A 23 20.90 -6.23 9.11
CA LEU A 23 19.88 -6.70 8.18
C LEU A 23 20.25 -6.40 6.72
N GLU A 24 20.34 -7.44 5.89
CA GLU A 24 20.62 -7.34 4.46
C GLU A 24 19.36 -7.36 3.60
N GLU A 25 18.28 -7.95 4.07
CA GLU A 25 17.02 -8.04 3.34
C GLU A 25 15.83 -7.71 4.25
N ILE A 26 14.89 -6.92 3.73
CA ILE A 26 13.64 -6.64 4.43
C ILE A 26 12.44 -6.69 3.49
N ALA A 27 11.43 -7.45 3.92
CA ALA A 27 10.16 -7.57 3.24
C ALA A 27 9.04 -6.84 3.99
N LEU A 28 8.59 -5.73 3.40
CA LEU A 28 7.53 -4.86 3.90
C LEU A 28 6.37 -4.79 2.89
N HIS A 29 6.04 -5.91 2.26
CA HIS A 29 4.95 -5.98 1.28
C HIS A 29 3.58 -6.04 1.95
N GLN A 30 2.56 -5.46 1.31
CA GLN A 30 1.15 -5.55 1.74
C GLN A 30 0.83 -4.93 3.10
N GLU A 31 1.63 -3.95 3.55
CA GLU A 31 1.50 -3.33 4.87
C GLU A 31 0.63 -2.06 4.87
N ASN A 32 0.09 -1.64 3.72
CA ASN A 32 -0.62 -0.37 3.57
C ASN A 32 0.23 0.85 4.00
N ILE A 33 1.53 0.79 3.70
CA ILE A 33 2.49 1.86 3.99
C ILE A 33 2.26 3.01 3.01
N ASP A 34 2.17 4.25 3.51
CA ASP A 34 2.00 5.45 2.68
C ASP A 34 3.29 6.28 2.54
N LYS A 35 4.24 6.11 3.48
CA LYS A 35 5.53 6.84 3.50
C LYS A 35 6.69 5.95 3.89
N ILE A 36 7.81 6.13 3.20
CA ILE A 36 9.09 5.49 3.54
C ILE A 36 9.77 6.33 4.61
N GLN A 37 9.98 5.78 5.80
CA GLN A 37 10.61 6.46 6.93
C GLN A 37 11.43 5.46 7.76
N LEU A 38 12.45 5.95 8.47
CA LEU A 38 13.27 5.21 9.44
C LEU A 38 14.20 4.12 8.87
N ILE A 39 13.99 3.66 7.63
CA ILE A 39 14.80 2.58 7.01
C ILE A 39 16.27 3.02 6.84
N ASP A 40 16.49 4.23 6.33
CA ASP A 40 17.83 4.81 6.09
C ASP A 40 18.66 4.99 7.37
N ILE A 41 18.00 5.25 8.50
CA ILE A 41 18.66 5.45 9.80
C ILE A 41 19.11 4.12 10.39
N HIS A 42 18.26 3.09 10.35
CA HIS A 42 18.46 1.85 11.09
C HIS A 42 19.03 0.69 10.27
N CYS A 43 18.73 0.61 8.96
CA CYS A 43 19.07 -0.53 8.11
C CYS A 43 20.16 -0.18 7.09
N ARG A 44 21.32 0.33 7.52
CA ARG A 44 22.37 0.82 6.60
C ARG A 44 23.04 -0.27 5.75
N ASN A 45 22.95 -1.52 6.16
CA ASN A 45 23.54 -2.67 5.48
C ASN A 45 22.58 -3.37 4.51
N LEU A 46 21.40 -2.79 4.30
CA LEU A 46 20.36 -3.38 3.47
C LEU A 46 20.81 -3.46 2.00
N LYS A 47 20.70 -4.66 1.43
CA LYS A 47 20.92 -4.99 0.03
C LYS A 47 19.61 -5.14 -0.74
N ILE A 48 18.57 -5.67 -0.09
CA ILE A 48 17.28 -5.95 -0.72
C ILE A 48 16.16 -5.28 0.08
N LEU A 49 15.37 -4.43 -0.58
CA LEU A 49 14.22 -3.75 -0.01
C LEU A 49 12.96 -4.05 -0.83
N LEU A 50 12.04 -4.82 -0.24
CA LEU A 50 10.79 -5.23 -0.87
C LEU A 50 9.62 -4.45 -0.27
N LEU A 51 9.11 -3.48 -1.02
CA LEU A 51 8.01 -2.57 -0.64
C LEU A 51 6.79 -2.73 -1.55
N GLN A 52 6.63 -3.87 -2.22
CA GLN A 52 5.55 -4.08 -3.17
C GLN A 52 4.16 -4.10 -2.52
N ASN A 53 3.16 -3.67 -3.30
CA ASN A 53 1.75 -3.60 -2.88
C ASN A 53 1.53 -2.76 -1.62
N ASN A 54 2.04 -1.53 -1.66
CA ASN A 54 1.82 -0.50 -0.65
C ASN A 54 1.17 0.73 -1.31
N LEU A 55 1.07 1.83 -0.56
CA LEU A 55 0.41 3.07 -0.99
C LEU A 55 1.40 4.24 -1.04
N ILE A 56 2.69 3.93 -1.22
CA ILE A 56 3.78 4.91 -1.23
C ILE A 56 3.62 5.82 -2.42
N SER A 57 3.51 7.12 -2.17
CA SER A 57 3.32 8.14 -3.22
C SER A 57 4.61 8.84 -3.65
N LYS A 58 5.62 8.82 -2.77
CA LYS A 58 6.90 9.50 -2.98
C LYS A 58 8.05 8.61 -2.54
N ILE A 59 9.12 8.63 -3.33
CA ILE A 59 10.39 8.03 -2.97
C ILE A 59 11.15 9.05 -2.12
N GLU A 60 11.33 8.74 -0.84
CA GLU A 60 12.03 9.59 0.13
C GLU A 60 12.73 8.74 1.18
N ASN A 61 13.71 9.31 1.90
CA ASN A 61 14.41 8.65 3.01
C ASN A 61 15.09 7.31 2.63
N LEU A 62 15.70 7.25 1.44
CA LEU A 62 16.51 6.12 0.97
C LEU A 62 17.99 6.50 0.74
N ASN A 63 18.34 7.79 0.79
CA ASN A 63 19.64 8.31 0.37
C ASN A 63 20.85 7.73 1.12
N MET A 64 20.67 7.17 2.33
CA MET A 64 21.77 6.61 3.11
C MET A 64 22.02 5.12 2.85
N LEU A 65 21.16 4.45 2.06
CA LEU A 65 21.22 3.01 1.79
C LEU A 65 22.21 2.70 0.66
N LYS A 66 23.49 3.00 0.89
CA LYS A 66 24.55 2.86 -0.13
C LYS A 66 24.75 1.42 -0.62
N ARG A 67 24.42 0.43 0.20
CA ARG A 67 24.57 -1.00 -0.09
C ARG A 67 23.36 -1.61 -0.79
N LEU A 68 22.30 -0.85 -1.02
CA LEU A 68 21.07 -1.36 -1.61
C LEU A 68 21.31 -1.75 -3.07
N GLU A 69 21.10 -3.02 -3.41
CA GLU A 69 21.27 -3.58 -4.75
C GLU A 69 19.94 -3.78 -5.45
N TYR A 70 18.88 -4.14 -4.71
CA TYR A 70 17.54 -4.36 -5.26
C TYR A 70 16.48 -3.58 -4.48
N LEU A 71 15.75 -2.73 -5.20
CA LEU A 71 14.60 -1.99 -4.70
C LEU A 71 13.34 -2.40 -5.46
N ASN A 72 12.39 -3.02 -4.77
CA ASN A 72 11.08 -3.34 -5.32
C ASN A 72 10.02 -2.38 -4.76
N LEU A 73 9.49 -1.53 -5.64
CA LEU A 73 8.41 -0.60 -5.38
C LEU A 73 7.18 -0.89 -6.25
N ALA A 74 7.03 -2.12 -6.74
CA ALA A 74 5.89 -2.50 -7.57
C ALA A 74 4.55 -2.28 -6.86
N LEU A 75 3.49 -2.01 -7.61
CA LEU A 75 2.12 -1.80 -7.10
C LEU A 75 2.04 -0.68 -6.03
N ASN A 76 2.78 0.42 -6.22
CA ASN A 76 2.70 1.62 -5.37
C ASN A 76 2.05 2.81 -6.11
N ASN A 77 2.00 3.97 -5.45
CA ASN A 77 1.36 5.19 -5.93
C ASN A 77 2.38 6.21 -6.47
N ILE A 78 3.56 5.77 -6.93
CA ILE A 78 4.65 6.66 -7.32
C ILE A 78 4.34 7.31 -8.66
N GLU A 79 4.42 8.65 -8.72
CA GLU A 79 4.20 9.43 -9.95
C GLU A 79 5.49 9.97 -10.58
N VAL A 80 6.57 10.07 -9.79
CA VAL A 80 7.85 10.67 -10.19
C VAL A 80 9.00 9.87 -9.59
N ILE A 81 10.03 9.60 -10.41
CA ILE A 81 11.27 8.98 -9.96
C ILE A 81 12.19 10.09 -9.42
N GLU A 82 12.40 10.11 -8.11
CA GLU A 82 13.23 11.11 -7.43
C GLU A 82 13.95 10.49 -6.21
N ASN A 83 14.96 11.19 -5.67
CA ASN A 83 15.64 10.83 -4.42
C ASN A 83 16.27 9.41 -4.39
N LEU A 84 16.75 8.92 -5.54
CA LEU A 84 17.47 7.63 -5.64
C LEU A 84 18.99 7.81 -5.83
N GLY A 85 19.48 9.04 -5.96
CA GLY A 85 20.89 9.31 -6.27
C GLY A 85 21.89 8.89 -5.19
N GLY A 86 21.44 8.68 -3.94
CA GLY A 86 22.30 8.15 -2.87
C GLY A 86 22.51 6.63 -2.88
N LEU A 87 21.78 5.90 -3.74
CA LEU A 87 21.85 4.44 -3.84
C LEU A 87 22.96 4.01 -4.80
N GLU A 88 24.21 4.13 -4.33
CA GLU A 88 25.42 3.90 -5.14
C GLU A 88 25.45 2.50 -5.77
N ASN A 89 25.07 1.46 -5.03
CA ASN A 89 25.12 0.06 -5.50
C ASN A 89 23.82 -0.47 -6.11
N LEU A 90 22.84 0.38 -6.43
CA LEU A 90 21.55 -0.07 -6.94
C LEU A 90 21.71 -0.71 -8.32
N LYS A 91 21.37 -2.00 -8.43
CA LYS A 91 21.44 -2.80 -9.66
C LYS A 91 20.08 -3.03 -10.30
N LYS A 92 19.05 -3.24 -9.49
CA LYS A 92 17.69 -3.54 -9.95
C LYS A 92 16.67 -2.62 -9.29
N LEU A 93 15.84 -1.99 -10.13
CA LEU A 93 14.73 -1.16 -9.69
C LEU A 93 13.43 -1.62 -10.36
N ASP A 94 12.48 -2.04 -9.53
CA ASP A 94 11.15 -2.45 -9.99
C ASP A 94 10.10 -1.40 -9.58
N LEU A 95 9.52 -0.76 -10.58
CA LEU A 95 8.46 0.25 -10.46
C LEU A 95 7.19 -0.19 -11.21
N THR A 96 6.99 -1.50 -11.39
CA THR A 96 5.82 -2.08 -12.07
C THR A 96 4.51 -1.59 -11.44
N LEU A 97 3.51 -1.26 -12.27
CA LEU A 97 2.15 -0.86 -11.88
C LEU A 97 2.11 0.32 -10.89
N ASN A 98 2.97 1.31 -11.12
CA ASN A 98 2.91 2.64 -10.51
C ASN A 98 2.19 3.63 -11.44
N PHE A 99 2.28 4.93 -11.14
CA PHE A 99 1.60 6.00 -11.88
C PHE A 99 2.60 7.01 -12.47
N ILE A 100 3.78 6.53 -12.87
CA ILE A 100 4.83 7.38 -13.42
C ILE A 100 4.37 7.90 -14.79
N GLY A 101 3.99 9.18 -14.82
CA GLY A 101 3.72 9.90 -16.06
C GLY A 101 4.93 10.70 -16.53
N ASN A 102 5.70 11.27 -15.60
CA ASN A 102 6.84 12.09 -15.97
C ASN A 102 8.06 11.22 -16.32
N LEU A 103 8.16 10.81 -17.58
CA LEU A 103 9.29 10.01 -18.04
C LEU A 103 10.64 10.74 -17.92
N GLN A 104 10.67 12.08 -17.88
CA GLN A 104 11.92 12.82 -17.71
C GLN A 104 12.57 12.57 -16.34
N SER A 105 11.78 12.13 -15.36
CA SER A 105 12.25 11.79 -14.01
C SER A 105 13.29 10.66 -14.00
N VAL A 106 13.31 9.82 -15.03
CA VAL A 106 14.33 8.78 -15.27
C VAL A 106 15.76 9.36 -15.31
N LYS A 107 15.93 10.65 -15.66
CA LYS A 107 17.25 11.32 -15.61
C LYS A 107 17.88 11.30 -14.22
N SER A 108 17.08 11.22 -13.15
CA SER A 108 17.59 11.09 -11.78
C SER A 108 18.36 9.79 -11.56
N LEU A 109 18.07 8.74 -12.35
CA LEU A 109 18.76 7.45 -12.28
C LEU A 109 20.15 7.48 -12.92
N ARG A 110 20.56 8.57 -13.57
CA ARG A 110 21.92 8.73 -14.13
C ARG A 110 23.00 8.70 -13.06
N TYR A 111 22.65 9.02 -11.81
CA TYR A 111 23.58 8.95 -10.68
C TYR A 111 23.83 7.51 -10.20
N ASN A 112 22.96 6.56 -10.57
CA ASN A 112 23.10 5.16 -10.21
C ASN A 112 23.91 4.44 -11.31
N GLU A 113 25.24 4.47 -11.19
CA GLU A 113 26.17 3.94 -12.19
C GLU A 113 26.05 2.41 -12.36
N HIS A 114 25.65 1.71 -11.29
CA HIS A 114 25.49 0.25 -11.28
C HIS A 114 24.08 -0.23 -11.65
N LEU A 115 23.17 0.66 -12.06
CA LEU A 115 21.80 0.28 -12.40
C LEU A 115 21.74 -0.48 -13.73
N GLU A 116 21.43 -1.77 -13.66
CA GLU A 116 21.42 -2.68 -14.81
C GLU A 116 19.99 -3.03 -15.26
N HIS A 117 19.06 -3.17 -14.32
CA HIS A 117 17.70 -3.62 -14.60
C HIS A 117 16.67 -2.58 -14.12
N LEU A 118 15.84 -2.09 -15.05
CA LEU A 118 14.75 -1.16 -14.76
C LEU A 118 13.44 -1.72 -15.30
N ILE A 119 12.44 -1.79 -14.43
CA ILE A 119 11.10 -2.25 -14.80
C ILE A 119 10.10 -1.13 -14.51
N LEU A 120 9.42 -0.66 -15.54
CA LEU A 120 8.42 0.41 -15.49
C LEU A 120 7.08 -0.08 -16.08
N MET A 121 6.89 -1.40 -16.14
CA MET A 121 5.71 -1.97 -16.77
C MET A 121 4.40 -1.49 -16.12
N GLY A 122 3.39 -1.16 -16.92
CA GLY A 122 2.08 -0.71 -16.41
C GLY A 122 2.07 0.70 -15.81
N ASN A 123 3.04 1.55 -16.15
CA ASN A 123 3.02 2.98 -15.87
C ASN A 123 2.46 3.79 -17.05
N PRO A 124 1.78 4.93 -16.81
CA PRO A 124 1.26 5.80 -17.87
C PRO A 124 2.30 6.25 -18.90
N CYS A 125 3.58 6.35 -18.53
CA CYS A 125 4.65 6.73 -19.44
C CYS A 125 4.94 5.68 -20.54
N MET A 126 4.48 4.44 -20.38
CA MET A 126 4.70 3.38 -21.37
C MET A 126 3.96 3.67 -22.69
N ASP A 127 2.85 4.39 -22.63
CA ASP A 127 2.03 4.72 -23.81
C ASP A 127 2.69 5.78 -24.73
N TYR A 128 3.87 6.30 -24.36
CA TYR A 128 4.54 7.35 -25.12
C TYR A 128 5.30 6.76 -26.32
N GLU A 129 5.17 7.38 -27.50
CA GLU A 129 5.69 6.86 -28.78
C GLU A 129 7.20 6.51 -28.73
N TYR A 130 8.01 7.33 -28.07
CA TYR A 130 9.46 7.14 -27.95
C TYR A 130 9.91 6.70 -26.56
N TYR A 131 9.03 6.06 -25.79
CA TYR A 131 9.28 5.63 -24.41
C TYR A 131 10.61 4.87 -24.25
N ARG A 132 10.79 3.79 -25.01
CA ARG A 132 11.96 2.90 -24.90
C ARG A 132 13.24 3.61 -25.34
N GLN A 133 13.21 4.29 -26.48
CA GLN A 133 14.38 4.96 -27.05
C GLN A 133 14.84 6.12 -26.16
N TYR A 134 13.90 6.85 -25.56
CA TYR A 134 14.23 7.91 -24.61
C TYR A 134 14.96 7.39 -23.38
N ILE A 135 14.49 6.29 -22.78
CA ILE A 135 15.13 5.68 -21.60
C ILE A 135 16.51 5.14 -21.97
N VAL A 136 16.60 4.33 -23.02
CA VAL A 136 17.85 3.71 -23.47
C VAL A 136 18.92 4.75 -23.80
N ALA A 137 18.54 5.87 -24.41
CA ALA A 137 19.47 6.97 -24.69
C ALA A 137 19.83 7.80 -23.43
N THR A 138 18.93 7.87 -22.44
CA THR A 138 19.14 8.62 -21.20
C THR A 138 19.99 7.87 -20.19
N LEU A 139 19.85 6.53 -20.13
CA LEU A 139 20.51 5.64 -19.19
C LEU A 139 21.46 4.67 -19.91
N PRO A 140 22.69 5.10 -20.26
CA PRO A 140 23.63 4.26 -20.99
C PRO A 140 24.15 3.05 -20.19
N GLN A 141 24.01 3.06 -18.85
CA GLN A 141 24.41 1.95 -17.98
C GLN A 141 23.42 0.77 -18.00
N LEU A 142 22.19 1.00 -18.46
CA LEU A 142 21.10 0.02 -18.38
C LEU A 142 21.35 -1.17 -19.32
N GLN A 143 21.19 -2.38 -18.81
CA GLN A 143 21.32 -3.63 -19.55
C GLN A 143 19.96 -4.21 -19.94
N GLU A 144 18.95 -4.03 -19.11
CA GLU A 144 17.60 -4.56 -19.31
C GLU A 144 16.54 -3.51 -18.96
N LEU A 145 15.57 -3.33 -19.86
CA LEU A 145 14.42 -2.47 -19.67
C LEU A 145 13.15 -3.28 -19.91
N ASP A 146 12.24 -3.29 -18.94
CA ASP A 146 10.95 -3.97 -19.00
C ASP A 146 11.07 -5.46 -19.37
N MET A 147 12.04 -6.14 -18.74
CA MET A 147 12.36 -7.55 -19.00
C MET A 147 12.88 -7.85 -20.41
N GLN A 148 13.34 -6.82 -21.13
CA GLN A 148 13.96 -6.95 -22.44
C GLN A 148 15.38 -6.39 -22.43
N GLU A 149 16.33 -7.19 -22.90
CA GLU A 149 17.73 -6.78 -23.04
C GLU A 149 17.86 -5.56 -23.96
N VAL A 150 18.78 -4.66 -23.62
CA VAL A 150 19.08 -3.46 -24.38
C VAL A 150 20.31 -3.73 -25.24
N GLU A 151 20.10 -3.92 -26.54
CA GLU A 151 21.20 -4.16 -27.45
C GLU A 151 22.04 -2.90 -27.70
N ARG A 152 23.33 -3.09 -28.01
CA ARG A 152 24.20 -2.00 -28.46
C ARG A 152 23.67 -1.32 -29.73
N SER A 153 23.09 -2.10 -30.64
CA SER A 153 22.54 -1.61 -31.91
C SER A 153 21.35 -0.67 -31.67
N GLU A 154 20.46 -1.05 -30.75
CA GLU A 154 19.33 -0.27 -30.30
C GLU A 154 19.78 1.05 -29.68
N ARG A 155 20.79 1.00 -28.80
CA ARG A 155 21.33 2.19 -28.14
C ARG A 155 21.85 3.23 -29.13
N ILE A 156 22.57 2.81 -30.17
CA ILE A 156 23.08 3.72 -31.20
C ILE A 156 21.90 4.40 -31.93
N LYS A 157 20.87 3.63 -32.30
CA LYS A 157 19.67 4.17 -32.96
C LYS A 157 18.91 5.14 -32.05
N ALA A 158 18.77 4.80 -30.78
CA ALA A 158 18.11 5.63 -29.78
C ALA A 158 18.82 6.99 -29.59
N LEU A 159 20.17 6.99 -29.57
CA LEU A 159 20.97 8.21 -29.48
C LEU A 159 20.81 9.12 -30.71
N GLN A 160 20.70 8.55 -31.91
CA GLN A 160 20.52 9.33 -33.15
C GLN A 160 19.19 10.10 -33.16
N ILE A 161 18.14 9.55 -32.57
CA ILE A 161 16.81 10.18 -32.51
C ILE A 161 16.54 10.89 -31.18
N TYR A 162 17.53 10.98 -30.28
CA TYR A 162 17.33 11.43 -28.90
C TYR A 162 16.64 12.80 -28.78
N SER A 163 17.02 13.76 -29.63
CA SER A 163 16.42 15.10 -29.60
C SER A 163 14.92 15.05 -29.88
N ARG A 164 14.51 14.32 -30.93
CA ARG A 164 13.09 14.16 -31.29
C ARG A 164 12.33 13.39 -30.22
N ALA A 165 12.86 12.25 -29.80
CA ALA A 165 12.29 11.43 -28.73
C ALA A 165 12.08 12.24 -27.44
N ARG A 166 13.02 13.11 -27.09
CA ARG A 166 12.89 14.01 -25.94
C ARG A 166 11.73 14.99 -26.07
N ASP A 167 11.57 15.60 -27.23
CA ASP A 167 10.54 16.61 -27.48
C ASP A 167 9.14 15.96 -27.45
N ASP A 168 8.99 14.80 -28.10
CA ASP A 168 7.75 14.01 -28.09
C ASP A 168 7.37 13.53 -26.67
N VAL A 169 8.34 13.10 -25.87
CA VAL A 169 8.12 12.72 -24.46
C VAL A 169 7.66 13.91 -23.63
N ILE A 170 8.20 15.11 -23.85
CA ILE A 170 7.75 16.34 -23.18
C ILE A 170 6.30 16.64 -23.54
N GLU A 171 5.95 16.54 -24.82
CA GLU A 171 4.60 16.80 -25.29
C GLU A 171 3.58 15.79 -24.75
N SER A 172 3.93 14.50 -24.79
CA SER A 172 3.10 13.42 -24.23
C SER A 172 2.87 13.61 -22.74
N TYR A 173 3.91 14.01 -21.98
CA TYR A 173 3.76 14.32 -20.57
C TYR A 173 2.86 15.54 -20.32
N ARG A 174 2.97 16.61 -21.13
CA ARG A 174 2.07 17.78 -21.03
C ARG A 174 0.61 17.39 -21.26
N HIS A 175 0.35 16.48 -22.20
CA HIS A 175 -1.00 15.98 -22.44
C HIS A 175 -1.52 15.17 -21.24
N TYR A 176 -0.70 14.24 -20.74
CA TYR A 176 -1.00 13.45 -19.55
C TYR A 176 -1.28 14.35 -18.33
N GLU A 177 -0.45 15.36 -18.09
CA GLU A 177 -0.58 16.31 -16.98
C GLU A 177 -1.89 17.10 -17.05
N LYS A 178 -2.28 17.58 -18.24
CA LYS A 178 -3.59 18.23 -18.45
C LYS A 178 -4.76 17.31 -18.10
N THR A 179 -4.71 16.05 -18.52
CA THR A 179 -5.75 15.07 -18.19
C THR A 179 -5.77 14.77 -16.69
N ARG A 180 -4.60 14.62 -16.06
CA ARG A 180 -4.49 14.33 -14.62
C ARG A 180 -4.94 15.49 -13.75
N THR A 181 -4.60 16.72 -14.12
CA THR A 181 -5.06 17.94 -13.43
C THR A 181 -6.57 18.13 -13.53
N ALA A 182 -7.15 17.92 -14.72
CA ALA A 182 -8.60 17.94 -14.90
C ALA A 182 -9.30 16.85 -14.07
N GLN A 183 -8.75 15.63 -14.02
CA GLN A 183 -9.27 14.54 -13.19
C GLN A 183 -9.22 14.88 -11.69
N ARG A 184 -8.11 15.44 -11.21
CA ARG A 184 -7.99 15.91 -9.80
C ARG A 184 -8.97 17.03 -9.48
N ALA A 185 -9.13 18.01 -10.37
CA ALA A 185 -10.07 19.11 -10.19
C ALA A 185 -11.52 18.61 -10.12
N ARG A 186 -11.91 17.70 -11.02
CA ARG A 186 -13.23 17.07 -11.01
C ARG A 186 -13.48 16.31 -9.70
N ARG A 187 -12.53 15.50 -9.26
CA ARG A 187 -12.62 14.76 -7.99
C ARG A 187 -12.76 15.69 -6.80
N ASN A 188 -11.97 16.77 -6.74
CA ASN A 188 -12.04 17.75 -5.66
C ASN A 188 -13.40 18.45 -5.64
N ALA A 189 -13.93 18.83 -6.80
CA ALA A 189 -15.27 19.39 -6.91
C ALA A 189 -16.36 18.40 -6.45
N GLU A 190 -16.29 17.13 -6.86
CA GLU A 190 -17.20 16.08 -6.40
C GLU A 190 -17.10 15.87 -4.87
N HIS A 191 -15.91 15.97 -4.29
CA HIS A 191 -15.70 15.89 -2.85
C HIS A 191 -16.31 17.07 -2.09
N GLU A 192 -16.11 18.30 -2.58
CA GLU A 192 -16.71 19.51 -1.97
C GLU A 192 -18.24 19.52 -2.07
N ILE A 193 -18.81 19.04 -3.19
CA ILE A 193 -20.26 18.86 -3.32
C ILE A 193 -20.77 17.87 -2.26
N LYS A 194 -20.13 16.69 -2.11
CA LYS A 194 -20.50 15.70 -1.09
C LYS A 194 -20.41 16.27 0.32
N LYS A 195 -19.35 17.02 0.63
CA LYS A 195 -19.16 17.68 1.92
C LYS A 195 -20.25 18.70 2.20
N THR A 196 -20.62 19.50 1.20
CA THR A 196 -21.70 20.50 1.30
C THR A 196 -23.05 19.83 1.55
N ILE A 197 -23.38 18.78 0.79
CA ILE A 197 -24.61 17.99 0.98
C ILE A 197 -24.67 17.42 2.41
N ASN A 198 -23.58 16.82 2.89
CA ASN A 198 -23.55 16.28 4.25
C ASN A 198 -23.74 17.38 5.31
N GLN A 199 -23.15 18.55 5.11
CA GLN A 199 -23.33 19.67 6.03
C GLN A 199 -24.76 20.24 6.00
N MET A 200 -25.41 20.29 4.83
CA MET A 200 -26.82 20.66 4.71
C MET A 200 -27.72 19.65 5.42
N ASN A 201 -27.50 18.35 5.22
CA ASN A 201 -28.24 17.28 5.90
C ASN A 201 -28.10 17.36 7.43
N ILE A 202 -26.88 17.59 7.95
CA ILE A 202 -26.65 17.80 9.40
C ILE A 202 -27.40 19.04 9.91
N THR A 203 -27.40 20.13 9.12
CA THR A 203 -28.11 21.37 9.50
C THR A 203 -29.62 21.14 9.53
N GLU A 204 -30.17 20.42 8.55
CA GLU A 204 -31.58 20.02 8.52
C GLU A 204 -31.94 19.12 9.71
N GLU A 205 -31.11 18.13 10.04
CA GLU A 205 -31.31 17.29 11.24
C GLU A 205 -31.27 18.12 12.52
N LEU A 206 -30.30 19.02 12.70
CA LEU A 206 -30.24 19.94 13.84
C LEU A 206 -31.49 20.82 13.96
N THR A 207 -32.02 21.32 12.84
CA THR A 207 -33.28 22.07 12.84
C THR A 207 -34.50 21.22 13.19
N LYS A 208 -34.51 19.92 12.86
CA LYS A 208 -35.54 18.96 13.28
C LYS A 208 -35.44 18.62 14.77
N TYR A 209 -34.23 18.40 15.29
CA TYR A 209 -33.99 18.18 16.73
C TYR A 209 -34.42 19.39 17.57
N THR A 210 -34.20 20.61 17.09
CA THR A 210 -34.66 21.84 17.76
C THR A 210 -36.20 21.97 17.76
N LYS A 211 -36.91 21.21 16.90
CA LYS A 211 -38.37 21.18 16.78
C LYS A 211 -39.05 19.99 17.49
N ASN A 212 -38.35 19.25 18.35
CA ASN A 212 -38.93 18.22 19.23
C ASN A 212 -39.57 16.99 18.52
N GLU A 213 -39.04 16.54 17.38
CA GLU A 213 -39.37 15.22 16.83
C GLU A 213 -38.23 14.23 17.13
N LYS A 214 -38.48 13.29 18.05
CA LYS A 214 -37.57 12.15 18.30
C LYS A 214 -37.81 11.10 17.20
N SER A 215 -36.81 10.88 16.33
CA SER A 215 -36.73 9.67 15.52
C SER A 215 -35.41 8.93 15.78
N GLU A 216 -35.49 7.61 15.65
CA GLU A 216 -34.63 6.60 16.26
C GLU A 216 -33.26 6.43 15.58
N ASN A 217 -32.29 6.00 16.38
CA ASN A 217 -30.89 5.68 16.06
C ASN A 217 -30.69 4.50 15.05
N THR A 218 -31.72 4.04 14.34
CA THR A 218 -31.68 2.89 13.43
C THR A 218 -31.32 3.25 11.98
N ASN A 219 -31.39 4.53 11.60
CA ASN A 219 -31.12 4.98 10.23
C ASN A 219 -29.62 5.05 9.85
N THR A 220 -28.72 5.16 10.83
CA THR A 220 -27.30 5.43 10.58
C THR A 220 -26.57 4.22 10.02
N GLU A 221 -26.84 3.00 10.52
CA GLU A 221 -26.16 1.78 10.06
C GLU A 221 -26.60 1.36 8.66
N GLN A 222 -27.90 1.46 8.35
CA GLN A 222 -28.43 1.18 7.01
C GLN A 222 -27.90 2.17 5.97
N ASN A 223 -27.77 3.45 6.34
CA ASN A 223 -27.17 4.45 5.46
C ASN A 223 -25.69 4.18 5.19
N GLU A 224 -24.92 3.74 6.20
CA GLU A 224 -23.51 3.40 6.01
C GLU A 224 -23.31 2.16 5.11
N GLU A 225 -24.16 1.13 5.21
CA GLU A 225 -24.08 -0.04 4.33
C GLU A 225 -24.43 0.31 2.87
N LEU A 226 -25.44 1.16 2.66
CA LEU A 226 -25.81 1.66 1.34
C LEU A 226 -24.71 2.54 0.73
N GLU A 227 -24.02 3.35 1.53
CA GLU A 227 -22.86 4.13 1.08
C GLU A 227 -21.68 3.25 0.68
N ASP A 228 -21.38 2.21 1.47
CA ASP A 228 -20.34 1.22 1.17
C ASP A 228 -20.66 0.47 -0.13
N GLU A 229 -21.91 0.04 -0.35
CA GLU A 229 -22.31 -0.56 -1.62
C GLU A 229 -22.15 0.38 -2.80
N ARG A 230 -22.52 1.66 -2.65
CA ARG A 230 -22.35 2.67 -3.69
C ARG A 230 -20.88 2.88 -4.03
N PHE A 231 -19.99 2.87 -3.03
CA PHE A 231 -18.55 2.98 -3.25
C PHE A 231 -18.01 1.83 -4.12
N TRP A 232 -18.36 0.58 -3.81
CA TRP A 232 -17.87 -0.58 -4.57
C TRP A 232 -18.51 -0.75 -5.95
N LYS A 233 -19.72 -0.21 -6.16
CA LYS A 233 -20.39 -0.18 -7.47
C LYS A 233 -19.89 0.95 -8.39
N GLN A 234 -19.16 1.93 -7.86
CA GLN A 234 -18.63 3.05 -8.64
C GLN A 234 -17.48 2.59 -9.54
N SER A 235 -17.44 3.10 -10.78
CA SER A 235 -16.31 2.87 -11.68
C SER A 235 -15.03 3.54 -11.15
N SER A 236 -13.92 2.81 -11.13
CA SER A 236 -12.60 3.35 -10.77
C SER A 236 -11.86 3.87 -12.00
N TYR A 237 -11.19 5.01 -11.85
CA TYR A 237 -10.39 5.62 -12.93
C TYR A 237 -8.93 5.17 -12.89
N HIS A 238 -8.60 4.18 -12.05
CA HIS A 238 -7.24 3.68 -11.83
C HIS A 238 -6.26 4.83 -11.55
N THR A 239 -6.52 5.55 -10.45
CA THR A 239 -5.70 6.69 -10.00
C THR A 239 -5.07 6.40 -8.64
N PRO A 240 -3.95 7.05 -8.27
CA PRO A 240 -3.36 6.92 -6.93
C PRO A 240 -4.39 7.17 -5.82
N GLU A 241 -5.22 8.18 -6.01
CA GLU A 241 -6.21 8.59 -5.03
C GLU A 241 -7.38 7.58 -4.94
N ASP A 242 -7.71 6.87 -6.02
CA ASP A 242 -8.66 5.74 -5.99
C ASP A 242 -8.07 4.56 -5.23
N ARG A 243 -6.79 4.23 -5.46
CA ARG A 243 -6.11 3.13 -4.74
C ARG A 243 -6.09 3.39 -3.24
N VAL A 244 -5.79 4.63 -2.83
CA VAL A 244 -5.87 5.07 -1.42
C VAL A 244 -7.30 4.98 -0.87
N ALA A 245 -8.31 5.42 -1.63
CA ALA A 245 -9.70 5.35 -1.19
C ALA A 245 -10.17 3.90 -0.98
N ILE A 246 -9.84 3.02 -1.92
CA ILE A 246 -10.14 1.58 -1.84
C ILE A 246 -9.48 0.96 -0.61
N ALA A 247 -8.20 1.24 -0.38
CA ALA A 247 -7.48 0.73 0.79
C ALA A 247 -8.08 1.23 2.11
N LYS A 248 -8.43 2.52 2.21
CA LYS A 248 -9.12 3.07 3.38
C LYS A 248 -10.45 2.37 3.65
N GLN A 249 -11.24 2.13 2.61
CA GLN A 249 -12.52 1.45 2.73
C GLN A 249 -12.36 0.00 3.19
N PHE A 250 -11.34 -0.68 2.66
CA PHE A 250 -11.00 -2.04 3.06
C PHE A 250 -10.58 -2.13 4.54
N ILE A 251 -9.72 -1.22 5.00
CA ILE A 251 -9.30 -1.12 6.41
C ILE A 251 -10.50 -0.86 7.32
N LYS A 252 -11.35 0.12 7.00
CA LYS A 252 -12.58 0.42 7.76
C LYS A 252 -13.47 -0.81 7.92
N LYS A 253 -13.61 -1.60 6.84
CA LYS A 253 -14.39 -2.85 6.87
C LYS A 253 -13.77 -3.92 7.77
N GLN A 254 -12.44 -4.03 7.82
CA GLN A 254 -11.76 -4.95 8.75
C GLN A 254 -11.90 -4.51 10.20
N GLU A 255 -11.74 -3.21 10.49
CA GLU A 255 -11.91 -2.66 11.83
C GLU A 255 -13.33 -2.87 12.36
N LYS A 256 -14.35 -2.66 11.52
CA LYS A 256 -15.75 -2.96 11.86
C LYS A 256 -15.95 -4.43 12.26
N LYS A 257 -15.39 -5.39 11.49
CA LYS A 257 -15.45 -6.82 11.82
C LYS A 257 -14.77 -7.15 13.15
N HIS A 258 -13.64 -6.51 13.45
CA HIS A 258 -12.96 -6.70 14.74
C HIS A 258 -13.72 -6.04 15.90
N SER A 259 -14.39 -4.91 15.67
CA SER A 259 -15.20 -4.22 16.67
C SER A 259 -16.51 -4.96 16.97
N SER A 260 -17.18 -5.54 15.96
CA SER A 260 -18.36 -6.39 16.16
C SER A 260 -18.05 -7.66 16.95
N ASN A 261 -16.82 -8.18 16.84
CA ASN A 261 -16.35 -9.28 17.69
C ASN A 261 -15.99 -8.84 19.13
N LYS A 262 -15.83 -7.54 19.38
CA LYS A 262 -15.59 -6.97 20.72
C LYS A 262 -16.86 -6.44 21.40
N SER A 263 -17.95 -6.22 20.67
CA SER A 263 -19.25 -5.96 21.30
C SER A 263 -19.68 -7.22 22.04
N ASN A 264 -19.92 -7.08 23.34
CA ASN A 264 -20.38 -8.12 24.25
C ASN A 264 -21.63 -8.85 23.70
N HIS A 265 -21.43 -9.89 22.89
CA HIS A 265 -22.25 -11.06 23.11
C HIS A 265 -21.86 -11.54 24.51
N LEU A 266 -22.69 -11.19 25.50
CA LEU A 266 -22.78 -11.99 26.72
C LEU A 266 -22.74 -13.43 26.23
N LYS A 267 -21.65 -14.17 26.54
CA LYS A 267 -21.56 -15.59 26.18
C LYS A 267 -22.91 -16.19 26.54
N PRO A 268 -23.65 -16.79 25.60
CA PRO A 268 -25.00 -17.26 25.86
C PRO A 268 -24.95 -18.06 27.16
N VAL A 269 -25.73 -17.62 28.16
CA VAL A 269 -25.73 -18.26 29.48
C VAL A 269 -26.08 -19.73 29.24
N LEU A 270 -25.12 -20.60 29.51
CA LEU A 270 -25.25 -22.03 29.27
C LEU A 270 -26.43 -22.55 30.09
N LYS A 271 -27.50 -22.98 29.41
CA LYS A 271 -28.59 -23.70 30.05
C LYS A 271 -28.12 -25.12 30.33
N LEU A 272 -27.63 -25.35 31.55
CA LEU A 272 -27.16 -26.67 32.00
C LEU A 272 -28.32 -27.66 32.22
N PHE A 273 -29.51 -27.14 32.49
CA PHE A 273 -30.71 -27.92 32.77
C PHE A 273 -31.87 -27.46 31.90
N ALA A 274 -32.67 -28.43 31.45
CA ALA A 274 -33.98 -28.16 30.85
C ALA A 274 -34.93 -27.59 31.94
N PRO A 275 -36.03 -26.92 31.57
CA PRO A 275 -37.00 -26.35 32.52
C PRO A 275 -37.61 -27.35 33.51
N ASN A 276 -37.53 -28.65 33.20
CA ASN A 276 -37.98 -29.77 34.05
C ASN A 276 -36.87 -30.35 34.95
N GLY A 277 -35.71 -29.70 35.03
CA GLY A 277 -34.57 -30.12 35.87
C GLY A 277 -33.69 -31.21 35.25
N ARG A 278 -33.95 -31.66 34.01
CA ARG A 278 -33.07 -32.64 33.33
C ARG A 278 -31.78 -31.98 32.88
N ALA A 279 -30.63 -32.48 33.32
CA ALA A 279 -29.32 -32.01 32.86
C ALA A 279 -29.11 -32.31 31.37
N TYR A 280 -28.57 -31.34 30.61
CA TYR A 280 -28.09 -31.57 29.25
C TYR A 280 -26.73 -32.26 29.30
N ASN A 281 -26.56 -33.34 28.53
CA ASN A 281 -25.29 -34.08 28.48
C ASN A 281 -24.32 -33.35 27.53
N LEU A 282 -23.54 -32.41 28.08
CA LEU A 282 -22.56 -31.63 27.34
C LEU A 282 -21.17 -32.23 27.56
N ASN A 283 -20.46 -32.57 26.47
CA ASN A 283 -19.04 -32.92 26.53
C ASN A 283 -18.21 -31.64 26.76
N GLN A 284 -18.08 -31.23 28.02
CA GLN A 284 -17.17 -30.16 28.44
C GLN A 284 -16.01 -30.70 29.26
N ALA A 285 -14.86 -30.03 29.15
CA ALA A 285 -13.68 -30.33 29.94
C ALA A 285 -13.97 -30.12 31.43
N LYS A 286 -13.73 -31.14 32.25
CA LYS A 286 -13.95 -31.10 33.70
C LYS A 286 -12.92 -30.26 34.46
N VAL A 287 -11.83 -29.89 33.79
CA VAL A 287 -10.72 -29.12 34.39
C VAL A 287 -10.35 -28.00 33.42
N PRO A 288 -10.18 -26.76 33.88
CA PRO A 288 -9.67 -25.69 33.04
C PRO A 288 -8.25 -26.02 32.58
N PHE A 289 -8.04 -25.97 31.27
CA PHE A 289 -6.74 -26.16 30.67
C PHE A 289 -6.47 -25.13 29.59
N ARG A 290 -5.19 -24.88 29.31
CA ARG A 290 -4.72 -24.09 28.18
C ARG A 290 -3.89 -24.99 27.28
N LEU A 291 -4.22 -25.00 25.98
CA LEU A 291 -3.45 -25.68 24.95
C LEU A 291 -2.64 -24.61 24.22
N ASN A 292 -1.34 -24.84 24.04
CA ASN A 292 -0.50 -23.98 23.23
C ASN A 292 0.19 -24.81 22.16
N ASP A 293 -0.19 -24.60 20.90
CA ASP A 293 0.23 -25.30 19.69
C ASP A 293 0.98 -24.39 18.70
N GLU A 294 1.19 -23.11 19.04
CA GLU A 294 1.79 -22.12 18.15
C GLU A 294 3.33 -22.13 18.13
N ASN A 295 3.98 -22.80 19.09
CA ASN A 295 5.41 -22.62 19.33
C ASN A 295 6.32 -23.77 18.84
N ASP A 296 5.80 -24.98 18.59
CA ASP A 296 6.62 -26.12 18.16
C ASP A 296 5.75 -27.20 17.44
N PRO A 297 6.07 -27.62 16.20
CA PRO A 297 5.28 -28.62 15.47
C PRO A 297 5.39 -30.05 16.04
N ASP A 298 6.38 -30.35 16.88
CA ASP A 298 6.66 -31.72 17.33
C ASP A 298 6.09 -32.06 18.72
N PHE A 299 5.61 -31.08 19.49
CA PHE A 299 4.92 -31.34 20.76
C PHE A 299 3.92 -30.25 21.15
N VAL A 300 2.87 -30.66 21.88
CA VAL A 300 1.81 -29.77 22.35
C VAL A 300 1.89 -29.63 23.87
N ILE A 301 1.88 -28.38 24.38
CA ILE A 301 1.92 -28.10 25.82
C ILE A 301 0.50 -27.92 26.34
N LEU A 302 0.11 -28.75 27.31
CA LEU A 302 -1.17 -28.70 28.01
C LEU A 302 -0.97 -28.26 29.46
N GLU A 303 -1.39 -27.04 29.81
CA GLU A 303 -1.36 -26.54 31.18
C GLU A 303 -2.72 -26.77 31.85
N VAL A 304 -2.73 -27.50 32.97
CA VAL A 304 -3.96 -27.83 33.71
C VAL A 304 -3.91 -27.19 35.09
N TYR A 305 -4.90 -26.35 35.42
CA TYR A 305 -4.95 -25.65 36.70
C TYR A 305 -5.90 -26.37 37.66
N VAL A 306 -5.35 -26.91 38.75
CA VAL A 306 -6.14 -27.51 39.83
C VAL A 306 -6.06 -26.59 41.04
N TYR A 307 -7.17 -25.95 41.39
CA TYR A 307 -7.27 -25.28 42.70
C TYR A 307 -7.43 -26.35 43.78
N LYS A 308 -6.56 -26.32 44.80
CA LYS A 308 -6.71 -27.11 46.03
C LYS A 308 -7.80 -26.53 46.92
#